data_AF-A0A7W0J5D4-F1
#
_entry.id   AF-A0A7W0J5D4-F1
#
_cell.length_a   1.000
_cell.length_b   1.000
_cell.length_c   1.000
_cell.angle_alpha   90.00
_cell.angle_beta   90.00
_cell.angle_gamma   90.00
#
_symmetry.space_group_name_H-M   'P 1'
#
loop_
_entity.id
_entity.type
_entity.pdbx_description
1 polymer ?
#
loop_
_entity_poly.entity_id
_entity_poly.type
_entity_poly.pdbx_seq_one_letter_code
_entity_poly.pdbx_strand_id
1 'polypeptide(L)'
;MPKRTDIKKILLIGSGPIVIGQACEFDYSGTQACKALKEEGYKVVLINSNPATIMTDPEIADATYIEPLTADIIELIIKKERPDALLPTMGG
;
A
#
# COMPACT_ATOMS: atom_id res chain seq x y z
N MET A 1 -22.91 -0.47 2.20
CA MET A 1 -22.96 0.45 1.05
C MET A 1 -22.15 -0.16 -0.08
N PRO A 2 -22.55 0.01 -1.35
CA PRO A 2 -21.79 -0.52 -2.49
C PRO A 2 -20.44 0.19 -2.64
N LYS A 3 -19.58 -0.36 -3.52
CA LYS A 3 -18.28 0.21 -3.91
C LYS A 3 -18.42 1.70 -4.27
N ARG A 4 -17.47 2.53 -3.80
CA ARG A 4 -17.37 3.95 -4.18
C ARG A 4 -16.94 4.10 -5.64
N THR A 5 -17.60 4.99 -6.37
CA THR A 5 -17.35 5.22 -7.81
C THR A 5 -16.49 6.46 -8.11
N ASP A 6 -16.25 7.29 -7.09
CA ASP A 6 -15.42 8.49 -7.16
C ASP A 6 -13.94 8.22 -6.86
N ILE A 7 -13.60 7.02 -6.35
CA ILE A 7 -12.22 6.55 -6.14
C ILE A 7 -11.85 5.57 -7.25
N LYS A 8 -10.68 5.75 -7.85
CA LYS A 8 -10.11 4.84 -8.85
C LYS A 8 -8.72 4.34 -8.48
N LYS A 9 -7.91 5.17 -7.82
CA LYS A 9 -6.54 4.84 -7.40
C LYS A 9 -6.36 5.04 -5.90
N ILE A 10 -5.86 4.03 -5.21
CA ILE A 10 -5.62 4.03 -3.77
C ILE A 10 -4.13 3.84 -3.50
N LEU A 11 -3.54 4.68 -2.66
CA LEU A 11 -2.20 4.48 -2.12
C LEU A 11 -2.30 3.77 -0.76
N LEU A 12 -1.80 2.55 -0.69
CA LEU A 12 -1.63 1.78 0.54
C LEU A 12 -0.27 2.08 1.15
N ILE A 13 -0.25 2.34 2.47
CA ILE A 13 0.97 2.60 3.23
C ILE A 13 1.29 1.35 4.05
N GLY A 14 2.41 0.69 3.75
CA GLY A 14 2.91 -0.47 4.48
C GLY A 14 3.59 -0.09 5.80
N SER A 15 4.03 -1.11 6.54
CA SER A 15 4.61 -0.95 7.88
C SER A 15 6.09 -0.65 7.91
N GLY A 16 6.84 -0.98 6.85
CA GLY A 16 8.29 -0.88 6.84
C GLY A 16 8.95 -2.11 7.45
N PRO A 17 10.19 -1.99 7.97
CA PRO A 17 10.95 -3.12 8.46
C PRO A 17 10.29 -3.74 9.71
N ILE A 18 10.48 -5.05 9.87
CA ILE A 18 10.01 -5.79 11.05
C ILE A 18 10.77 -5.34 12.29
N VAL A 19 10.04 -4.99 13.34
CA VAL A 19 10.56 -4.66 14.67
C VAL A 19 9.72 -5.34 15.76
N ILE A 20 10.25 -5.39 16.98
CA ILE A 20 9.48 -5.89 18.13
C ILE A 20 8.25 -4.98 18.32
N GLY A 21 7.06 -5.59 18.31
CA GLY A 21 5.78 -4.88 18.40
C GLY A 21 5.16 -4.47 17.07
N GLN A 22 5.87 -4.64 15.95
CA GLN A 22 5.34 -4.40 14.60
C GLN A 22 6.03 -5.34 13.60
N ALA A 23 5.39 -6.46 13.29
CA ALA A 23 6.02 -7.56 12.56
C ALA A 23 5.20 -8.02 11.32
N CYS A 24 5.22 -9.32 11.05
CA CYS A 24 4.72 -9.93 9.82
C CYS A 24 3.20 -9.78 9.63
N GLU A 25 2.45 -9.45 10.69
CA GLU A 25 1.01 -9.22 10.65
C GLU A 25 0.60 -8.14 9.66
N PHE A 26 1.51 -7.18 9.37
CA PHE A 26 1.26 -6.10 8.42
C PHE A 26 1.59 -6.48 6.97
N ASP A 27 2.49 -7.42 6.74
CA ASP A 27 2.63 -8.02 5.39
C ASP A 27 1.39 -8.84 5.04
N TYR A 28 0.89 -9.64 5.99
CA TYR A 28 -0.36 -10.37 5.84
C TYR A 28 -1.54 -9.43 5.57
N SER A 29 -1.74 -8.42 6.43
CA SER A 29 -2.83 -7.45 6.30
C SER A 29 -2.72 -6.62 5.02
N GLY A 30 -1.53 -6.13 4.70
CA GLY A 30 -1.25 -5.35 3.49
C GLY A 30 -1.48 -6.14 2.21
N THR A 31 -1.07 -7.41 2.17
CA THR A 31 -1.31 -8.33 1.05
C THR A 31 -2.80 -8.56 0.85
N GLN A 32 -3.56 -8.81 1.92
CA GLN A 32 -5.02 -8.99 1.86
C GLN A 32 -5.71 -7.72 1.33
N ALA A 33 -5.29 -6.54 1.81
CA ALA A 33 -5.82 -5.28 1.34
C ALA A 33 -5.54 -5.04 -0.15
N CYS A 34 -4.32 -5.32 -0.64
CA CYS A 34 -4.00 -5.19 -2.07
C CYS A 34 -4.87 -6.10 -2.93
N LYS A 35 -5.04 -7.37 -2.52
CA LYS A 35 -5.90 -8.34 -3.22
C LYS A 35 -7.35 -7.88 -3.27
N ALA A 36 -7.93 -7.52 -2.12
CA ALA A 36 -9.32 -7.07 -2.03
C ALA A 36 -9.58 -5.82 -2.88
N LEU A 37 -8.67 -4.84 -2.86
CA LEU A 37 -8.81 -3.63 -3.66
C LEU A 37 -8.71 -3.92 -5.17
N LYS A 38 -7.82 -4.83 -5.60
CA LYS A 38 -7.71 -5.22 -7.01
C LYS A 38 -8.89 -6.05 -7.50
N GLU A 39 -9.42 -6.95 -6.68
CA GLU A 39 -10.65 -7.72 -6.98
C GLU A 39 -11.85 -6.80 -7.18
N GLU A 40 -11.94 -5.72 -6.40
CA GLU A 40 -12.93 -4.66 -6.58
C GLU A 40 -12.62 -3.74 -7.76
N GLY A 41 -11.48 -3.88 -8.45
CA GLY A 41 -11.11 -3.11 -9.64
C GLY A 41 -10.59 -1.70 -9.34
N TYR A 42 -9.99 -1.47 -8.18
CA TYR A 42 -9.19 -0.26 -7.93
C TYR A 42 -7.76 -0.44 -8.45
N LYS A 43 -7.14 0.66 -8.87
CA LYS A 43 -5.70 0.72 -9.05
C LYS A 43 -5.02 0.87 -7.69
N VAL A 44 -4.09 -0.01 -7.37
CA VAL A 44 -3.38 -0.03 -6.10
C VAL A 44 -1.95 0.46 -6.31
N VAL A 45 -1.59 1.52 -5.60
CA VAL A 45 -0.20 1.92 -5.40
C VAL A 45 0.19 1.50 -4.00
N LEU A 46 1.35 0.89 -3.85
CA LEU A 46 1.88 0.49 -2.55
C LEU A 46 3.23 1.16 -2.29
N ILE A 47 3.44 1.66 -1.08
CA ILE A 47 4.78 1.94 -0.55
C ILE A 47 5.05 1.04 0.68
N ASN A 48 6.19 0.37 0.67
CA ASN A 48 6.74 -0.31 1.85
C ASN A 48 8.25 -0.42 1.71
N SER A 49 9.01 0.00 2.72
CA SER A 49 10.48 -0.04 2.68
C SER A 49 11.07 -1.44 2.91
N ASN A 50 10.25 -2.43 3.32
CA ASN A 50 10.72 -3.79 3.58
C ASN A 50 10.65 -4.65 2.31
N PRO A 51 11.79 -5.07 1.73
CA PRO A 51 11.80 -5.87 0.50
C PRO A 51 11.45 -7.35 0.74
N ALA A 52 11.41 -7.81 1.99
CA ALA A 52 11.15 -9.21 2.33
C ALA A 52 9.66 -9.45 2.65
N THR A 53 8.76 -8.87 1.86
CA THR A 53 7.31 -8.97 2.06
C THR A 53 6.59 -9.41 0.80
N ILE A 54 5.56 -10.24 0.95
CA ILE A 54 4.73 -10.65 -0.19
C ILE A 54 4.00 -9.44 -0.77
N MET A 55 3.55 -8.49 0.07
CA MET A 55 2.85 -7.31 -0.44
C MET A 55 3.68 -6.49 -1.44
N THR A 56 5.01 -6.54 -1.36
CA THR A 56 5.92 -5.85 -2.30
C THR A 56 6.25 -6.64 -3.58
N ASP A 57 5.71 -7.85 -3.75
CA ASP A 57 5.88 -8.59 -5.00
C ASP A 57 5.25 -7.83 -6.18
N PRO A 58 5.90 -7.80 -7.37
CA PRO A 58 5.46 -6.96 -8.50
C PRO A 58 4.01 -7.19 -8.96
N GLU A 59 3.47 -8.40 -8.76
CA GLU A 59 2.11 -8.77 -9.14
C GLU A 59 1.03 -8.31 -8.16
N ILE A 60 1.40 -7.91 -6.94
CA ILE A 60 0.43 -7.66 -5.86
C ILE A 60 -0.23 -6.28 -5.99
N ALA A 61 0.49 -5.25 -6.43
CA ALA A 61 -0.05 -3.91 -6.68
C ALA A 61 0.09 -3.53 -8.16
N ASP A 62 -0.52 -2.42 -8.60
CA ASP A 62 -0.28 -1.87 -9.95
C ASP A 62 1.04 -1.08 -10.01
N ALA A 63 1.43 -0.47 -8.89
CA ALA A 63 2.73 0.16 -8.70
C ALA A 63 3.23 -0.08 -7.28
N THR A 64 4.44 -0.63 -7.16
CA THR A 64 5.09 -0.90 -5.87
C THR A 64 6.34 -0.05 -5.72
N TYR A 65 6.43 0.65 -4.60
CA TYR A 65 7.57 1.49 -4.22
C TYR A 65 8.26 0.88 -2.99
N ILE A 66 9.46 0.35 -3.19
CA ILE A 66 10.35 -0.09 -2.12
C ILE A 66 11.27 1.07 -1.77
N GLU A 67 10.73 2.00 -1.00
CA GLU A 67 11.36 3.30 -0.67
C GLU A 67 11.19 3.61 0.82
N PRO A 68 12.02 4.49 1.42
CA PRO A 68 11.88 4.86 2.82
C PRO A 68 10.50 5.44 3.17
N LEU A 69 9.88 4.95 4.24
CA LEU A 69 8.59 5.43 4.75
C LEU A 69 8.73 6.77 5.49
N THR A 70 9.03 7.82 4.73
CA THR A 70 9.13 9.20 5.21
C THR A 70 8.08 10.06 4.52
N ALA A 71 7.64 11.13 5.17
CA ALA A 71 6.63 12.04 4.62
C ALA A 71 7.06 12.60 3.25
N ASP A 72 8.32 13.00 3.11
CA ASP A 72 8.86 13.57 1.87
C ASP A 72 8.79 12.59 0.69
N ILE A 73 9.14 11.32 0.91
CA ILE A 73 9.07 10.28 -0.11
C ILE A 73 7.60 9.98 -0.47
N ILE A 74 6.74 9.87 0.54
CA ILE A 74 5.30 9.63 0.32
C ILE A 74 4.69 10.81 -0.45
N GLU A 75 5.06 12.05 -0.15
CA GLU A 75 4.64 13.23 -0.92
C GLU A 75 5.08 13.16 -2.39
N LEU A 76 6.32 12.73 -2.67
CA LEU A 76 6.81 12.56 -4.04
C LEU A 76 5.99 11.51 -4.80
N ILE A 77 5.67 10.39 -4.14
CA ILE A 77 4.81 9.36 -4.72
C ILE A 77 3.40 9.89 -4.95
N ILE A 78 2.81 10.62 -4.00
CA ILE A 78 1.49 11.25 -4.17
C ILE A 78 1.50 12.23 -5.35
N LYS A 79 2.56 13.05 -5.50
CA LYS A 79 2.72 14.00 -6.61
C LYS A 79 2.79 13.28 -7.97
N LYS A 80 3.50 12.15 -8.03
CA LYS A 80 3.66 11.32 -9.24
C LYS A 80 2.40 10.52 -9.58
N GLU A 81 1.86 9.81 -8.60
CA GLU A 81 0.79 8.84 -8.78
C GLU A 81 -0.61 9.45 -8.73
N ARG A 82 -0.78 10.59 -8.04
CA ARG A 82 -2.08 11.26 -7.86
C ARG A 82 -3.17 10.28 -7.39
N PRO A 83 -3.00 9.58 -6.25
CA PRO A 83 -4.04 8.70 -5.72
C PRO A 83 -5.27 9.51 -5.31
N ASP A 84 -6.47 8.93 -5.47
CA ASP A 84 -7.73 9.56 -5.05
C ASP A 84 -7.96 9.39 -3.54
N ALA A 85 -7.37 8.35 -2.94
CA ALA A 85 -7.47 8.04 -1.53
C ALA A 85 -6.19 7.39 -0.98
N LEU A 86 -5.99 7.54 0.33
CA LEU A 86 -4.96 6.85 1.09
C LEU A 86 -5.61 5.79 1.98
N LEU A 87 -4.95 4.63 2.11
CA LEU A 87 -5.32 3.58 3.06
C LEU A 87 -4.21 3.42 4.11
N PRO A 88 -4.26 4.19 5.23
CA PRO A 88 -3.19 4.22 6.24
C PRO A 88 -3.36 3.18 7.36
N THR A 89 -4.34 2.29 7.27
CA THR A 89 -4.78 1.43 8.39
C THR A 89 -4.19 0.02 8.37
N MET A 90 -3.30 -0.28 7.41
CA MET A 90 -2.75 -1.63 7.20
C MET A 90 -1.25 -1.72 7.53
N GLY A 91 -0.65 -0.63 8.02
CA GLY A 91 0.80 -0.50 8.26
C GLY A 91 1.22 -0.39 9.72
N GLY A 92 0.32 -0.58 10.68
CA GLY A 92 0.61 -0.39 12.11
C GLY A 92 0.44 1.06 12.58
#